data_AF-A0A8T5ESR0-F1
#
_entry.id   AF-A0A8T5ESR0-F1
#
_cell.length_a   1.000
_cell.length_b   1.000
_cell.length_c   1.000
_cell.angle_alpha   90.00
_cell.angle_beta   90.00
_cell.angle_gamma   90.00
#
_symmetry.space_group_name_H-M   'P 1'
#
loop_
_entity.id
_entity.type
_entity.pdbx_description
1 polymer ?
#
loop_
_entity_poly.entity_id
_entity_poly.type
_entity_poly.pdbx_seq_one_letter_code
_entity_poly.pdbx_strand_id
1 'polypeptide(L)'
;MTLGNNEKKMLRAMLTKANHIWTLDELLEVTEWTDQVHVAGSGKILMEENLVQIIETKEKIVTLGDEGNNAVNNGLLEFKLWNWVIQQSESNRTMKGLFSAGFERHEAGPGVGLLKSLGVSINSGIFISENEDKVSIQIQKRTDFINKLSDNRTNAEELDDEMVEHFKTRKGLINIEENITREWKLTKKGMEIQDSELEQIKLIGEITPEFLQKEGWESAQYKEFDINADAPMPMGGRPHPMQSLIERIRSVFLEMGFSEIEGDYVQSAGWNMDALFIPQSHPARTMQDTFYLDEPKEIDIPEDMLDLWASVHESGHDTGSLGWGAKFDKEESKRGLLRTHTTVNTVKHIAENPEIPCRVFGIGRVFRQETIDRTHLPEFHQIEGIIHEPNASLPMLISTLKTFYSKMGYPDVRVRPAYFPYTEPSVEVEVYWRGKWLELGGAGIFRPEVTEPLGSEWPVCAWGMGLERLAMLVLELDDIRELYQPDLERLSRMPIL
;
A
#
# COMPACT_ATOMS: atom_id res chain seq x y z
N MET A 1 -8.21 9.98 -48.59
CA MET A 1 -7.76 10.46 -47.26
C MET A 1 -8.98 10.65 -46.40
N THR A 2 -9.04 9.98 -45.25
CA THR A 2 -10.15 10.15 -44.29
C THR A 2 -9.77 11.22 -43.27
N LEU A 3 -9.72 12.49 -43.71
CA LEU A 3 -9.55 13.62 -42.79
C LEU A 3 -10.87 13.87 -42.05
N GLY A 4 -10.81 14.05 -40.74
CA GLY A 4 -11.95 14.48 -39.94
C GLY A 4 -12.31 15.95 -40.18
N ASN A 5 -13.45 16.40 -39.63
CA ASN A 5 -13.93 17.76 -39.86
C ASN A 5 -13.00 18.82 -39.29
N ASN A 6 -12.30 18.54 -38.19
CA ASN A 6 -11.37 19.48 -37.58
C ASN A 6 -10.11 19.63 -38.44
N GLU A 7 -9.59 18.52 -38.95
CA GLU A 7 -8.44 18.50 -39.87
C GLU A 7 -8.78 19.24 -41.17
N LYS A 8 -9.97 19.00 -41.72
CA LYS A 8 -10.48 19.73 -42.90
C LYS A 8 -10.61 21.22 -42.63
N LYS A 9 -11.17 21.61 -41.48
CA LYS A 9 -11.33 23.03 -41.09
C LYS A 9 -9.99 23.73 -40.94
N MET A 10 -9.03 23.10 -40.24
CA MET A 10 -7.68 23.63 -40.06
C MET A 10 -6.93 23.72 -41.40
N LEU A 11 -6.98 22.70 -42.24
CA LEU A 11 -6.30 22.72 -43.53
C LEU A 11 -6.89 23.79 -44.47
N ARG A 12 -8.22 23.94 -44.47
CA ARG A 12 -8.91 25.01 -45.22
C ARG A 12 -8.48 26.40 -44.75
N ALA A 13 -8.36 26.60 -43.44
CA ALA A 13 -7.83 27.84 -42.87
C ALA A 13 -6.38 28.11 -43.34
N MET A 14 -5.50 27.11 -43.27
CA MET A 14 -4.11 27.25 -43.69
C MET A 14 -3.94 27.54 -45.18
N LEU A 15 -4.80 26.96 -46.04
CA LEU A 15 -4.78 27.16 -47.50
C LEU A 15 -5.09 28.62 -47.90
N THR A 16 -5.73 29.41 -47.04
CA THR A 16 -5.94 30.85 -47.28
C THR A 16 -4.62 31.61 -47.45
N LYS A 17 -3.55 31.14 -46.81
CA LYS A 17 -2.18 31.68 -46.94
C LYS A 17 -1.17 30.52 -47.08
N ALA A 18 -1.13 29.93 -48.28
CA ALA A 18 -0.35 28.70 -48.55
C ALA A 18 1.14 28.75 -48.15
N ASN A 19 1.81 29.90 -48.28
CA ASN A 19 3.23 30.06 -47.96
C ASN A 19 3.52 30.62 -46.55
N HIS A 20 2.49 30.83 -45.73
CA HIS A 20 2.63 31.39 -44.38
C HIS A 20 2.98 30.30 -43.35
N ILE A 21 3.73 30.69 -42.32
CA ILE A 21 3.97 29.85 -41.15
C ILE A 21 2.95 30.29 -40.11
N TRP A 22 2.09 29.36 -39.70
CA TRP A 22 0.96 29.65 -38.82
C TRP A 22 1.34 29.40 -37.37
N THR A 23 1.05 30.37 -36.51
CA THR A 23 1.16 30.23 -35.05
C THR A 23 -0.11 29.64 -34.45
N LEU A 24 -0.05 29.21 -33.18
CA LEU A 24 -1.22 28.67 -32.48
C LEU A 24 -2.37 29.69 -32.41
N ASP A 25 -2.05 30.93 -32.05
CA ASP A 25 -3.05 32.00 -31.88
C ASP A 25 -3.74 32.34 -33.20
N GLU A 26 -2.99 32.44 -34.30
CA GLU A 26 -3.55 32.67 -35.64
C GLU A 26 -4.49 31.55 -36.07
N LEU A 27 -4.14 30.29 -35.77
CA LEU A 27 -5.00 29.15 -36.09
C LEU A 27 -6.25 29.14 -35.23
N LEU A 28 -6.16 29.43 -33.94
CA LEU A 28 -7.33 29.55 -33.06
C LEU A 28 -8.29 30.64 -33.54
N GLU A 29 -7.77 31.80 -33.93
CA GLU A 29 -8.56 32.91 -34.44
C GLU A 29 -9.26 32.55 -35.77
N VAL A 30 -8.52 32.03 -36.76
CA VAL A 30 -9.10 31.75 -38.09
C VAL A 30 -10.03 30.53 -38.09
N THR A 31 -9.79 29.56 -37.19
CA THR A 31 -10.67 28.40 -37.02
C THR A 31 -11.80 28.64 -36.02
N GLU A 32 -11.87 29.81 -35.37
CA GLU A 32 -12.82 30.12 -34.30
C GLU A 32 -12.83 29.06 -33.17
N TRP A 33 -11.69 28.42 -32.93
CA TRP A 33 -11.54 27.45 -31.85
C TRP A 33 -11.11 28.16 -30.57
N THR A 34 -11.69 27.75 -29.45
CA THR A 34 -11.34 28.28 -28.13
C THR A 34 -10.30 27.43 -27.39
N ASP A 35 -10.09 26.19 -27.83
CA ASP A 35 -9.18 25.23 -27.20
C ASP A 35 -8.05 24.82 -28.15
N GLN A 36 -6.81 25.01 -27.70
CA GLN A 36 -5.58 24.61 -28.39
C GLN A 36 -5.51 23.10 -28.70
N VAL A 37 -6.25 22.25 -27.98
CA VAL A 37 -6.31 20.81 -28.21
C VAL A 37 -6.77 20.49 -29.64
N HIS A 38 -7.68 21.29 -30.20
CA HIS A 38 -8.15 21.10 -31.57
C HIS A 38 -7.04 21.37 -32.59
N VAL A 39 -6.28 22.46 -32.44
CA VAL A 39 -5.14 22.78 -33.32
C VAL A 39 -4.04 21.73 -33.21
N ALA A 40 -3.68 21.35 -31.97
CA ALA A 40 -2.63 20.36 -31.74
C ALA A 40 -3.00 18.96 -32.27
N GLY A 41 -4.23 18.52 -32.00
CA GLY A 41 -4.75 17.22 -32.44
C GLY A 41 -4.84 17.13 -33.96
N SER A 42 -5.50 18.11 -34.59
CA SER A 42 -5.64 18.14 -36.05
C SER A 42 -4.30 18.36 -36.75
N GLY A 43 -3.43 19.21 -36.20
CA GLY A 43 -2.08 19.40 -36.73
C GLY A 43 -1.27 18.11 -36.74
N LYS A 44 -1.38 17.27 -35.70
CA LYS A 44 -0.69 15.97 -35.62
C LYS A 44 -1.19 15.01 -36.70
N ILE A 45 -2.51 14.87 -36.86
CA ILE A 45 -3.11 14.00 -37.89
C ILE A 45 -2.72 14.48 -39.30
N LEU A 46 -2.76 15.79 -39.54
CA LEU A 46 -2.34 16.38 -40.82
C LEU A 46 -0.84 16.17 -41.09
N MET A 47 -0.01 16.12 -40.04
CA MET A 47 1.42 15.80 -40.16
C MET A 47 1.65 14.32 -40.48
N GLU A 48 0.92 13.40 -39.86
CA GLU A 48 0.97 11.96 -40.16
C GLU A 48 0.58 11.68 -41.63
N GLU A 49 -0.39 12.42 -42.17
CA GLU A 49 -0.79 12.38 -43.58
C GLU A 49 0.15 13.14 -44.54
N ASN A 50 1.22 13.76 -43.99
CA ASN A 50 2.25 14.54 -44.68
C ASN A 50 1.71 15.78 -45.41
N LEU A 51 0.65 16.40 -44.87
CA LEU A 51 0.01 17.61 -45.40
C LEU A 51 0.50 18.89 -44.71
N VAL A 52 0.87 18.79 -43.43
CA VAL A 52 1.40 19.89 -42.63
C VAL A 52 2.70 19.45 -41.97
N GLN A 53 3.65 20.37 -41.88
CA GLN A 53 4.87 20.22 -41.10
C GLN A 53 4.70 21.00 -39.80
N ILE A 54 5.00 20.35 -38.67
CA ILE A 54 5.05 20.99 -37.35
C ILE A 54 6.51 21.37 -37.06
N ILE A 55 6.74 22.62 -36.71
CA ILE A 55 8.02 23.15 -36.25
C ILE A 55 7.86 23.38 -34.75
N GLU A 56 8.62 22.65 -33.94
CA GLU A 56 8.63 22.81 -32.48
C GLU A 56 9.91 23.54 -32.05
N THR A 57 9.74 24.63 -31.32
CA THR A 57 10.84 25.35 -30.68
C THR A 57 10.71 25.17 -29.17
N LYS A 58 11.76 24.67 -28.53
CA LYS A 58 11.80 24.44 -27.09
C LYS A 58 12.70 25.49 -26.46
N GLU A 59 12.16 26.28 -25.56
CA GLU A 59 12.91 27.24 -24.76
C GLU A 59 12.85 26.84 -23.29
N LYS A 60 14.01 26.80 -22.64
CA LYS A 60 14.09 26.59 -21.20
C LYS A 60 14.36 27.92 -20.53
N ILE A 61 13.40 28.42 -19.77
CA ILE A 61 13.51 29.68 -19.05
C ILE A 61 13.87 29.37 -17.60
N VAL A 62 14.97 29.93 -17.13
CA VAL A 62 15.39 29.83 -15.73
C VAL A 62 14.98 31.11 -15.00
N THR A 63 14.34 30.95 -13.84
CA THR A 63 13.91 32.02 -12.95
C THR A 63 14.31 31.72 -11.51
N LEU A 64 14.30 32.73 -10.63
CA LEU A 64 14.53 32.52 -9.20
C LEU A 64 13.27 31.95 -8.52
N GLY A 65 13.47 30.97 -7.65
CA GLY A 65 12.46 30.51 -6.71
C GLY A 65 12.43 31.38 -5.44
N ASP A 66 11.55 31.04 -4.49
CA ASP A 66 11.38 31.80 -3.24
C ASP A 66 12.67 31.87 -2.41
N GLU A 67 13.42 30.76 -2.30
CA GLU A 67 14.71 30.76 -1.61
C GLU A 67 15.78 31.51 -2.42
N GLY A 68 15.67 31.51 -3.76
CA GLY A 68 16.58 32.26 -4.64
C GLY A 68 16.43 33.77 -4.45
N ASN A 69 15.20 34.26 -4.41
CA ASN A 69 14.88 35.64 -4.08
C ASN A 69 15.36 36.02 -2.68
N ASN A 70 15.22 35.11 -1.71
CA ASN A 70 15.76 35.30 -0.37
C ASN A 70 17.30 35.35 -0.37
N ALA A 71 17.95 34.52 -1.20
CA ALA A 71 19.40 34.51 -1.34
C ALA A 71 19.97 35.77 -2.00
N VAL A 72 19.24 36.42 -2.91
CA VAL A 72 19.62 37.74 -3.45
C VAL A 72 19.57 38.80 -2.34
N ASN A 73 18.48 38.83 -1.57
CA ASN A 73 18.26 39.87 -0.56
C ASN A 73 19.13 39.71 0.69
N ASN A 74 19.24 38.47 1.19
CA ASN A 74 19.91 38.17 2.45
C ASN A 74 21.29 37.52 2.25
N GLY A 75 21.67 37.17 1.02
CA GLY A 75 22.90 36.45 0.71
C GLY A 75 22.74 34.93 0.77
N LEU A 76 23.51 34.22 -0.08
CA LEU A 76 23.58 32.76 -0.08
C LEU A 76 24.06 32.22 1.28
N LEU A 77 23.54 31.05 1.64
CA LEU A 77 23.86 30.39 2.91
C LEU A 77 25.38 30.16 3.05
N GLU A 78 26.02 29.61 2.01
CA GLU A 78 27.47 29.40 1.99
C GLU A 78 28.27 30.70 2.13
N PHE A 79 27.77 31.82 1.57
CA PHE A 79 28.42 33.13 1.69
C PHE A 79 28.34 33.65 3.13
N LYS A 80 27.18 33.53 3.78
CA LYS A 80 27.01 33.92 5.19
C LYS A 80 27.92 33.13 6.12
N LEU A 81 27.94 31.80 5.97
CA LEU A 81 28.78 30.94 6.79
C LEU A 81 30.27 31.21 6.55
N TRP A 82 30.67 31.36 5.28
CA TRP A 82 32.07 31.61 4.94
C TRP A 82 32.58 32.96 5.46
N ASN A 83 31.78 34.03 5.32
CA ASN A 83 32.09 35.33 5.90
C ASN A 83 32.26 35.27 7.41
N TRP A 84 31.39 34.51 8.10
CA TRP A 84 31.56 34.28 9.53
C TRP A 84 32.86 33.55 9.84
N VAL A 85 33.17 32.46 9.11
CA VAL A 85 34.40 31.68 9.31
C VAL A 85 35.66 32.55 9.16
N ILE A 86 35.72 33.40 8.14
CA ILE A 86 36.88 34.29 7.90
C ILE A 86 37.03 35.35 9.01
N GLN A 87 35.92 35.86 9.55
CA GLN A 87 35.93 36.90 10.60
C GLN A 87 36.29 36.35 11.99
N GLN A 88 36.22 35.03 12.20
CA GLN A 88 36.55 34.40 13.47
C GLN A 88 38.02 33.95 13.54
N SER A 89 38.61 34.06 14.73
CA SER A 89 39.90 33.43 15.04
C SER A 89 39.80 31.90 14.93
N GLU A 90 40.89 31.24 14.54
CA GLU A 90 40.93 29.79 14.30
C GLU A 90 40.33 28.96 15.45
N SER A 91 40.59 29.35 16.70
CA SER A 91 40.05 28.70 17.90
C SER A 91 38.52 28.72 18.01
N ASN A 92 37.86 29.66 17.34
CA ASN A 92 36.43 29.93 17.45
C ASN A 92 35.63 29.43 16.25
N ARG A 93 36.30 28.93 15.20
CA ARG A 93 35.69 28.35 13.98
C ARG A 93 35.11 26.96 14.27
N THR A 94 34.20 26.86 15.23
CA THR A 94 33.59 25.59 15.68
C THR A 94 32.09 25.56 15.42
N MET A 95 31.48 24.36 15.40
CA MET A 95 30.02 24.20 15.33
C MET A 95 29.30 24.96 16.47
N LYS A 96 29.91 24.99 17.67
CA LYS A 96 29.38 25.75 18.82
C LYS A 96 29.44 27.26 18.58
N GLY A 97 30.51 27.74 17.95
CA GLY A 97 30.65 29.13 17.52
C GLY A 97 29.57 29.53 16.50
N LEU A 98 29.28 28.64 15.56
CA LEU A 98 28.29 28.87 14.51
C LEU A 98 26.87 29.02 15.08
N PHE A 99 26.47 28.16 16.03
CA PHE A 99 25.20 28.31 16.75
C PHE A 99 25.17 29.58 17.62
N SER A 100 26.30 29.98 18.20
CA SER A 100 26.40 31.22 19.00
C SER A 100 26.28 32.48 18.14
N ALA A 101 26.58 32.38 16.84
CA ALA A 101 26.43 33.46 15.87
C ALA A 101 25.01 33.58 15.29
N GLY A 102 24.07 32.73 15.75
CA GLY A 102 22.65 32.82 15.39
C GLY A 102 22.21 31.95 14.22
N PHE A 103 23.07 31.07 13.68
CA PHE A 103 22.67 30.09 12.67
C PHE A 103 21.85 28.96 13.31
N GLU A 104 20.71 28.62 12.73
CA GLU A 104 19.87 27.54 13.24
C GLU A 104 20.37 26.16 12.81
N ARG A 105 19.93 25.09 13.48
CA ARG A 105 20.31 23.70 13.14
C ARG A 105 19.97 23.32 11.70
N HIS A 106 18.86 23.83 11.19
CA HIS A 106 18.39 23.53 9.84
C HIS A 106 19.21 24.25 8.75
N GLU A 107 19.96 25.31 9.10
CA GLU A 107 20.86 26.05 8.21
C GLU A 107 22.32 25.57 8.34
N ALA A 108 22.76 25.31 9.57
CA ALA A 108 24.12 24.91 9.90
C ALA A 108 24.54 23.59 9.22
N GLY A 109 23.65 22.58 9.24
CA GLY A 109 23.94 21.27 8.63
C GLY A 109 24.18 21.37 7.11
N PRO A 110 23.21 21.86 6.32
CA PRO A 110 23.38 22.06 4.88
C PRO A 110 24.52 23.01 4.51
N GLY A 111 24.67 24.12 5.24
CA GLY A 111 25.73 25.10 5.00
C GLY A 111 27.14 24.52 5.18
N VAL A 112 27.35 23.68 6.20
CA VAL A 112 28.62 22.96 6.40
C VAL A 112 28.88 21.95 5.28
N GLY A 113 27.84 21.27 4.79
CA GLY A 113 27.96 20.38 3.63
C GLY A 113 28.44 21.12 2.38
N LEU A 114 27.90 22.32 2.12
CA LEU A 114 28.31 23.18 1.01
C LEU A 114 29.77 23.65 1.14
N LEU A 115 30.18 24.11 2.33
CA LEU A 115 31.58 24.47 2.57
C LEU A 115 32.54 23.28 2.39
N LYS A 116 32.12 22.08 2.78
CA LYS A 116 32.91 20.85 2.57
C LYS A 116 33.12 20.55 1.09
N SER A 117 32.09 20.73 0.26
CA SER A 117 32.21 20.60 -1.20
C SER A 117 33.18 21.62 -1.84
N LEU A 118 33.39 22.76 -1.17
CA LEU A 118 34.28 23.83 -1.62
C LEU A 118 35.73 23.64 -1.13
N GLY A 119 35.99 22.61 -0.31
CA GLY A 119 37.32 22.29 0.23
C GLY A 119 37.54 22.68 1.69
N VAL A 120 36.49 23.02 2.44
CA VAL A 120 36.58 23.27 3.89
C VAL A 120 36.43 21.96 4.66
N SER A 121 37.47 21.55 5.37
CA SER A 121 37.48 20.36 6.21
C SER A 121 37.18 20.70 7.68
N ILE A 122 36.78 19.70 8.48
CA ILE A 122 36.59 19.84 9.93
C ILE A 122 37.60 18.94 10.62
N ASN A 123 38.60 19.54 11.27
CA ASN A 123 39.61 18.83 12.05
C ASN A 123 39.41 19.14 13.53
N SER A 124 39.17 18.12 14.36
CA SER A 124 38.94 18.26 15.80
C SER A 124 37.85 19.30 16.15
N GLY A 125 36.82 19.40 15.31
CA GLY A 125 35.70 20.34 15.51
C GLY A 125 35.95 21.78 15.03
N ILE A 126 37.08 22.05 14.38
CA ILE A 126 37.46 23.35 13.82
C ILE A 126 37.40 23.31 12.29
N PHE A 127 36.78 24.32 11.67
CA PHE A 127 36.76 24.50 10.20
C PHE A 127 38.13 24.97 9.69
N ILE A 128 38.74 24.18 8.80
CA ILE A 128 40.06 24.45 8.18
C ILE A 128 39.91 24.39 6.67
N SER A 129 40.39 25.43 5.96
CA SER A 129 40.48 25.46 4.50
C SER A 129 41.95 25.52 4.10
N GLU A 130 42.36 24.68 3.15
CA GLU A 130 43.73 24.70 2.60
C GLU A 130 43.97 25.93 1.70
N ASN A 131 42.90 26.53 1.16
CA ASN A 131 42.97 27.69 0.27
C ASN A 131 41.72 28.57 0.42
N GLU A 132 41.78 29.55 1.32
CA GLU A 132 40.66 30.45 1.62
C GLU A 132 40.27 31.33 0.40
N ASP A 133 41.23 31.70 -0.45
CA ASP A 133 40.99 32.50 -1.66
C ASP A 133 40.14 31.74 -2.69
N LYS A 134 40.45 30.46 -2.91
CA LYS A 134 39.70 29.61 -3.86
C LYS A 134 38.24 29.45 -3.45
N VAL A 135 37.98 29.25 -2.15
CA VAL A 135 36.62 29.15 -1.60
C VAL A 135 35.87 30.47 -1.82
N SER A 136 36.51 31.60 -1.50
CA SER A 136 35.92 32.93 -1.67
C SER A 136 35.56 33.23 -3.13
N ILE A 137 36.44 32.88 -4.08
CA ILE A 137 36.19 33.06 -5.53
C ILE A 137 35.00 32.21 -6.00
N GLN A 138 34.91 30.95 -5.59
CA GLN A 138 33.79 30.09 -6.00
C GLN A 138 32.46 30.55 -5.41
N ILE A 139 32.45 31.00 -4.15
CA ILE A 139 31.25 31.56 -3.54
C ILE A 139 30.84 32.85 -4.25
N GLN A 140 31.80 33.73 -4.59
CA GLN A 140 31.50 34.94 -5.34
C GLN A 140 30.88 34.63 -6.70
N LYS A 141 31.42 33.66 -7.45
CA LYS A 141 30.82 33.20 -8.72
C LYS A 141 29.36 32.75 -8.57
N ARG A 142 29.06 32.01 -7.50
CA ARG A 142 27.69 31.54 -7.19
C ARG A 142 26.76 32.70 -6.84
N THR A 143 27.24 33.67 -6.07
CA THR A 143 26.50 34.89 -5.74
C THR A 143 26.23 35.72 -6.99
N ASP A 144 27.23 35.89 -7.86
CA ASP A 144 27.09 36.64 -9.11
C ASP A 144 26.07 35.98 -10.06
N PHE A 145 26.05 34.64 -10.12
CA PHE A 145 25.06 33.89 -10.91
C PHE A 145 23.63 34.15 -10.44
N ILE A 146 23.37 34.05 -9.13
CA ILE A 146 22.04 34.28 -8.54
C ILE A 146 21.61 35.75 -8.70
N ASN A 147 22.54 36.69 -8.54
CA ASN A 147 22.28 38.11 -8.78
C ASN A 147 22.01 38.41 -10.27
N LYS A 148 22.65 37.71 -11.20
CA LYS A 148 22.35 37.85 -12.65
C LYS A 148 20.92 37.43 -12.98
N LEU A 149 20.36 36.48 -12.21
CA LEU A 149 18.98 35.99 -12.34
C LEU A 149 17.94 36.85 -11.60
N SER A 150 18.34 37.85 -10.79
CA SER A 150 17.39 38.66 -10.01
C SER A 150 16.48 39.51 -10.87
N ASP A 151 16.99 39.96 -12.03
CA ASP A 151 16.33 40.99 -12.83
C ASP A 151 15.68 40.44 -14.11
N ASN A 152 15.92 39.18 -14.48
CA ASN A 152 15.49 38.66 -15.78
C ASN A 152 15.03 37.19 -15.76
N ARG A 153 14.01 36.92 -16.58
CA ARG A 153 13.74 35.58 -17.13
C ARG A 153 14.80 35.32 -18.20
N THR A 154 15.71 34.38 -17.97
CA THR A 154 16.84 34.15 -18.88
C THR A 154 16.76 32.76 -19.48
N ASN A 155 17.06 32.64 -20.77
CA ASN A 155 17.15 31.35 -21.43
C ASN A 155 18.34 30.56 -20.84
N ALA A 156 18.14 29.27 -20.56
CA ALA A 156 19.18 28.39 -20.04
C ALA A 156 20.43 28.36 -20.93
N GLU A 157 20.27 28.52 -22.26
CA GLU A 157 21.40 28.55 -23.20
C GLU A 157 22.33 29.77 -23.02
N GLU A 158 21.87 30.83 -22.36
CA GLU A 158 22.66 32.04 -22.05
C GLU A 158 23.32 31.99 -20.64
N LEU A 159 23.11 30.89 -19.92
CA LEU A 159 23.58 30.66 -18.56
C LEU A 159 24.72 29.63 -18.53
N ASP A 160 25.47 29.64 -17.43
CA ASP A 160 26.50 28.64 -17.18
C ASP A 160 25.85 27.32 -16.76
N ASP A 161 25.97 26.29 -17.60
CA ASP A 161 25.40 24.95 -17.39
C ASP A 161 25.80 24.33 -16.04
N GLU A 162 27.05 24.54 -15.59
CA GLU A 162 27.51 24.00 -14.30
C GLU A 162 26.79 24.67 -13.13
N MET A 163 26.51 25.97 -13.24
CA MET A 163 25.78 26.72 -12.21
C MET A 163 24.29 26.37 -12.20
N VAL A 164 23.67 26.20 -13.37
CA VAL A 164 22.28 25.76 -13.48
C VAL A 164 22.09 24.39 -12.82
N GLU A 165 22.93 23.40 -13.14
CA GLU A 165 22.86 22.08 -12.50
C GLU A 165 23.15 22.14 -10.99
N HIS A 166 24.12 22.97 -10.56
CA HIS A 166 24.39 23.16 -9.14
C HIS A 166 23.15 23.66 -8.38
N PHE A 167 22.48 24.71 -8.88
CA PHE A 167 21.34 25.32 -8.20
C PHE A 167 20.04 24.53 -8.37
N LYS A 168 19.88 23.77 -9.45
CA LYS A 168 18.72 22.90 -9.70
C LYS A 168 18.55 21.81 -8.64
N THR A 169 19.67 21.28 -8.11
CA THR A 169 19.63 20.29 -7.01
C THR A 169 19.16 20.88 -5.68
N ARG A 170 19.15 22.20 -5.55
CA ARG A 170 18.80 22.91 -4.32
C ARG A 170 17.36 23.38 -4.41
N LYS A 171 16.54 22.85 -3.50
CA LYS A 171 15.10 23.13 -3.46
C LYS A 171 14.85 24.64 -3.35
N GLY A 172 14.00 25.19 -4.22
CA GLY A 172 13.51 26.57 -4.11
C GLY A 172 14.48 27.68 -4.54
N LEU A 173 15.71 27.38 -5.00
CA LEU A 173 16.64 28.42 -5.46
C LEU A 173 16.38 28.87 -6.90
N ILE A 174 16.22 27.94 -7.83
CA ILE A 174 15.85 28.25 -9.22
C ILE A 174 14.65 27.41 -9.66
N ASN A 175 13.82 27.99 -10.51
CA ASN A 175 12.73 27.34 -11.21
C ASN A 175 13.07 27.29 -12.70
N ILE A 176 12.88 26.13 -13.32
CA ILE A 176 13.11 25.92 -14.75
C ILE A 176 11.75 25.65 -15.39
N GLU A 177 11.30 26.56 -16.23
CA GLU A 177 10.08 26.43 -17.02
C GLU A 177 10.46 26.04 -18.45
N GLU A 178 9.93 24.91 -18.95
CA GLU A 178 10.08 24.51 -20.35
C GLU A 178 8.86 25.01 -21.14
N ASN A 179 9.09 25.96 -22.04
CA ASN A 179 8.06 26.45 -22.96
C ASN A 179 8.27 25.82 -24.32
N ILE A 180 7.23 25.18 -24.85
CA ILE A 180 7.22 24.60 -26.19
C ILE A 180 6.29 25.45 -27.03
N THR A 181 6.84 26.18 -28.00
CA THR A 181 6.04 26.86 -29.02
C THR A 181 5.99 25.98 -30.27
N ARG A 182 4.82 25.94 -30.89
CA ARG A 182 4.55 25.14 -32.09
C ARG A 182 4.09 26.05 -33.21
N GLU A 183 4.65 25.83 -34.38
CA GLU A 183 4.26 26.49 -35.62
C GLU A 183 3.92 25.44 -36.68
N TRP A 184 2.97 25.76 -37.57
CA TRP A 184 2.48 24.86 -38.60
C TRP A 184 2.73 25.44 -39.98
N LYS A 185 3.30 24.64 -40.88
CA LYS A 185 3.57 25.03 -42.27
C LYS A 185 3.00 24.00 -43.24
N LEU A 186 2.32 24.45 -44.29
CA LEU A 186 1.83 23.54 -45.32
C LEU A 186 2.98 22.89 -46.10
N THR A 187 2.89 21.58 -46.34
CA THR A 187 3.79 20.87 -47.26
C THR A 187 3.33 21.09 -48.70
N LYS A 188 4.17 20.75 -49.68
CA LYS A 188 3.78 20.80 -51.11
C LYS A 188 2.49 19.99 -51.39
N LYS A 189 2.38 18.83 -50.74
CA LYS A 189 1.20 17.94 -50.83
C LYS A 189 -0.03 18.59 -50.19
N GLY A 190 0.13 19.28 -49.06
CA GLY A 190 -0.95 20.04 -48.42
C GLY A 190 -1.47 21.20 -49.27
N MET A 191 -0.59 21.88 -50.01
CA MET A 191 -0.96 23.00 -50.91
C MET A 191 -1.74 22.57 -52.16
N GLU A 192 -1.61 21.31 -52.57
CA GLU A 192 -2.25 20.77 -53.79
C GLU A 192 -3.68 20.24 -53.54
N ILE A 193 -4.15 20.23 -52.29
CA ILE A 193 -5.50 19.76 -51.94
C ILE A 193 -6.57 20.72 -52.43
N GLN A 194 -7.61 20.17 -53.06
CA GLN A 194 -8.76 20.94 -53.56
C GLN A 194 -9.78 21.24 -52.45
N ASP A 195 -10.41 22.41 -52.52
CA ASP A 195 -11.42 22.86 -51.54
C ASP A 195 -12.62 21.88 -51.45
N SER A 196 -12.95 21.19 -52.55
CA SER A 196 -14.00 20.16 -52.59
C SER A 196 -13.72 18.95 -51.71
N GLU A 197 -12.45 18.67 -51.37
CA GLU A 197 -12.08 17.57 -50.46
C GLU A 197 -12.19 17.97 -48.98
N LEU A 198 -12.43 19.25 -48.70
CA LEU A 198 -12.46 19.84 -47.36
C LEU A 198 -13.88 20.14 -46.87
N GLU A 199 -14.90 19.63 -47.56
CA GLU A 199 -16.27 19.70 -47.08
C GLU A 199 -16.45 18.91 -45.78
N GLN A 200 -17.00 19.58 -44.78
CA GLN A 200 -17.30 18.98 -43.48
C GLN A 200 -18.56 18.12 -43.61
N ILE A 201 -18.49 16.89 -43.12
CA ILE A 201 -19.63 15.97 -43.16
C ILE A 201 -20.17 15.79 -41.74
N LYS A 202 -21.47 16.01 -41.54
CA LYS A 202 -22.09 15.83 -40.23
C LYS A 202 -22.31 14.33 -39.98
N LEU A 203 -21.52 13.75 -39.09
CA LEU A 203 -21.64 12.36 -38.67
C LEU A 203 -22.56 12.25 -37.45
N ILE A 204 -23.51 11.30 -37.49
CA ILE A 204 -24.35 10.95 -36.34
C ILE A 204 -23.59 9.99 -35.43
N GLY A 205 -23.41 10.38 -34.15
CA GLY A 205 -22.65 9.60 -33.17
C GLY A 205 -23.49 8.62 -32.34
N GLU A 206 -24.76 8.92 -32.11
CA GLU A 206 -25.69 8.09 -31.36
C GLU A 206 -27.07 8.10 -32.04
N ILE A 207 -27.70 6.93 -32.11
CA ILE A 207 -29.04 6.78 -32.67
C ILE A 207 -30.04 7.00 -31.53
N THR A 208 -30.77 8.10 -31.58
CA THR A 208 -31.81 8.42 -30.59
C THR A 208 -33.20 8.06 -31.12
N PRO A 209 -34.17 7.73 -30.25
CA PRO A 209 -35.55 7.48 -30.65
C PRO A 209 -36.16 8.62 -31.46
N GLU A 210 -35.86 9.87 -31.12
CA GLU A 210 -36.34 11.08 -31.80
C GLU A 210 -35.74 11.26 -33.21
N PHE A 211 -34.51 10.77 -33.42
CA PHE A 211 -33.86 10.78 -34.73
C PHE A 211 -34.49 9.74 -35.67
N LEU A 212 -34.81 8.55 -35.17
CA LEU A 212 -35.48 7.50 -35.94
C LEU A 212 -36.91 7.86 -36.36
N GLN A 213 -37.55 8.81 -35.67
CA GLN A 213 -38.88 9.31 -36.01
C GLN A 213 -38.88 10.35 -37.14
N LYS A 214 -37.72 10.86 -37.57
CA LYS A 214 -37.58 11.84 -38.65
C LYS A 214 -37.23 11.15 -39.96
N GLU A 215 -37.62 11.73 -41.09
CA GLU A 215 -37.14 11.26 -42.41
C GLU A 215 -35.65 11.59 -42.59
N GLY A 216 -34.91 10.73 -43.29
CA GLY A 216 -33.49 10.94 -43.62
C GLY A 216 -32.46 10.22 -42.73
N TRP A 217 -32.88 9.40 -41.76
CA TRP A 217 -31.96 8.55 -41.02
C TRP A 217 -31.32 7.45 -41.90
N GLU A 218 -32.03 6.97 -42.93
CA GLU A 218 -31.53 5.96 -43.88
C GLU A 218 -30.33 6.45 -44.71
N SER A 219 -30.27 7.76 -44.99
CA SER A 219 -29.23 8.39 -45.81
C SER A 219 -28.20 9.18 -44.99
N ALA A 220 -28.30 9.17 -43.66
CA ALA A 220 -27.36 9.81 -42.77
C ALA A 220 -26.01 9.05 -42.73
N GLN A 221 -24.91 9.78 -42.55
CA GLN A 221 -23.61 9.17 -42.30
C GLN A 221 -23.39 9.01 -40.79
N TYR A 222 -22.93 7.84 -40.39
CA TYR A 222 -22.73 7.47 -38.98
C TYR A 222 -21.25 7.44 -38.64
N LYS A 223 -20.91 7.82 -37.41
CA LYS A 223 -19.58 7.60 -36.87
C LYS A 223 -19.39 6.09 -36.70
N GLU A 224 -18.29 5.54 -37.21
CA GLU A 224 -17.95 4.14 -36.99
C GLU A 224 -17.77 3.85 -35.50
N PHE A 225 -18.31 2.74 -35.04
CA PHE A 225 -18.15 2.29 -33.66
C PHE A 225 -16.76 1.66 -33.50
N ASP A 226 -15.94 2.25 -32.65
CA ASP A 226 -14.62 1.70 -32.33
C ASP A 226 -14.77 0.50 -31.40
N ILE A 227 -14.60 -0.70 -31.97
CA ILE A 227 -14.65 -1.97 -31.23
C ILE A 227 -13.48 -2.14 -30.25
N ASN A 228 -12.43 -1.32 -30.35
CA ASN A 228 -11.27 -1.37 -29.47
C ASN A 228 -11.35 -0.35 -28.33
N ALA A 229 -12.36 0.52 -28.33
CA ALA A 229 -12.56 1.49 -27.27
C ALA A 229 -13.01 0.79 -25.97
N ASP A 230 -12.52 1.28 -24.84
CA ASP A 230 -12.93 0.78 -23.54
C ASP A 230 -14.45 0.98 -23.35
N ALA A 231 -15.15 -0.11 -23.09
CA ALA A 231 -16.57 -0.06 -22.77
C ALA A 231 -16.74 0.34 -21.29
N PRO A 232 -17.73 1.21 -20.96
CA PRO A 232 -18.06 1.50 -19.58
C PRO A 232 -18.55 0.20 -18.91
N MET A 233 -17.82 -0.29 -17.92
CA MET A 233 -18.28 -1.42 -17.11
C MET A 233 -19.36 -0.95 -16.14
N PRO A 234 -20.53 -1.64 -16.07
CA PRO A 234 -21.55 -1.30 -15.10
C PRO A 234 -20.99 -1.48 -13.68
N MET A 235 -21.00 -0.40 -12.90
CA MET A 235 -20.61 -0.44 -11.49
C MET A 235 -21.79 -0.92 -10.65
N GLY A 236 -21.63 -2.09 -10.01
CA GLY A 236 -22.59 -2.65 -9.05
C GLY A 236 -21.99 -2.75 -7.65
N GLY A 237 -22.85 -3.01 -6.65
CA GLY A 237 -22.38 -3.31 -5.29
C GLY A 237 -21.56 -4.61 -5.28
N ARG A 238 -20.43 -4.61 -4.56
CA ARG A 238 -19.57 -5.78 -4.40
C ARG A 238 -19.37 -6.09 -2.92
N PRO A 239 -19.37 -7.38 -2.52
CA PRO A 239 -18.98 -7.77 -1.17
C PRO A 239 -17.50 -7.45 -0.94
N HIS A 240 -17.13 -7.22 0.32
CA HIS A 240 -15.72 -7.10 0.68
C HIS A 240 -14.98 -8.42 0.38
N PRO A 241 -13.76 -8.39 -0.20
CA PRO A 241 -13.02 -9.62 -0.55
C PRO A 241 -12.84 -10.58 0.63
N MET A 242 -12.60 -10.04 1.83
CA MET A 242 -12.53 -10.86 3.05
C MET A 242 -13.84 -11.57 3.37
N GLN A 243 -14.99 -10.92 3.16
CA GLN A 243 -16.29 -11.56 3.36
C GLN A 243 -16.51 -12.68 2.34
N SER A 244 -16.21 -12.44 1.06
CA SER A 244 -16.28 -13.48 0.04
C SER A 244 -15.39 -14.68 0.37
N LEU A 245 -14.18 -14.42 0.88
CA LEU A 245 -13.28 -15.47 1.31
C LEU A 245 -13.81 -16.24 2.53
N ILE A 246 -14.37 -15.55 3.53
CA ILE A 246 -15.03 -16.16 4.69
C ILE A 246 -16.16 -17.09 4.22
N GLU A 247 -17.04 -16.63 3.32
CA GLU A 247 -18.13 -17.45 2.78
C GLU A 247 -17.59 -18.68 2.03
N ARG A 248 -16.52 -18.51 1.26
CA ARG A 248 -15.87 -19.62 0.55
C ARG A 248 -15.29 -20.66 1.52
N ILE A 249 -14.59 -20.22 2.56
CA ILE A 249 -14.03 -21.10 3.61
C ILE A 249 -15.16 -21.84 4.34
N ARG A 250 -16.21 -21.11 4.73
CA ARG A 250 -17.42 -21.68 5.34
C ARG A 250 -18.01 -22.77 4.47
N SER A 251 -18.22 -22.51 3.17
CA SER A 251 -18.72 -23.50 2.22
C SER A 251 -17.83 -24.75 2.17
N VAL A 252 -16.51 -24.58 2.13
CA VAL A 252 -15.57 -25.71 2.10
C VAL A 252 -15.67 -26.59 3.35
N PHE A 253 -15.74 -25.99 4.54
CA PHE A 253 -15.87 -26.77 5.79
C PHE A 253 -17.23 -27.46 5.91
N LEU A 254 -18.32 -26.79 5.51
CA LEU A 254 -19.65 -27.39 5.45
C LEU A 254 -19.70 -28.59 4.49
N GLU A 255 -19.09 -28.48 3.30
CA GLU A 255 -18.95 -29.59 2.35
C GLU A 255 -18.13 -30.76 2.91
N MET A 256 -17.17 -30.48 3.79
CA MET A 256 -16.36 -31.49 4.48
C MET A 256 -17.08 -32.11 5.68
N GLY A 257 -18.32 -31.70 5.97
CA GLY A 257 -19.16 -32.23 7.04
C GLY A 257 -18.91 -31.61 8.41
N PHE A 258 -18.29 -30.43 8.47
CA PHE A 258 -18.17 -29.67 9.70
C PHE A 258 -19.42 -28.83 9.95
N SER A 259 -19.72 -28.56 11.22
CA SER A 259 -20.75 -27.61 11.64
C SER A 259 -20.12 -26.33 12.19
N GLU A 260 -20.71 -25.17 11.91
CA GLU A 260 -20.17 -23.89 12.36
C GLU A 260 -20.56 -23.61 13.82
N ILE A 261 -19.60 -23.12 14.60
CA ILE A 261 -19.79 -22.61 15.96
C ILE A 261 -19.32 -21.15 16.03
N GLU A 262 -20.01 -20.37 16.84
CA GLU A 262 -19.67 -18.98 17.13
C GLU A 262 -19.39 -18.80 18.63
N GLY A 263 -18.78 -17.68 18.98
CA GLY A 263 -18.58 -17.33 20.37
C GLY A 263 -18.21 -15.86 20.55
N ASP A 264 -18.26 -15.42 21.79
CA ASP A 264 -18.07 -14.01 22.16
C ASP A 264 -16.61 -13.55 22.06
N TYR A 265 -16.42 -12.24 21.93
CA TYR A 265 -15.10 -11.61 21.91
C TYR A 265 -14.49 -11.50 23.30
N VAL A 266 -15.31 -11.21 24.30
CA VAL A 266 -14.89 -11.08 25.69
C VAL A 266 -14.92 -12.47 26.33
N GLN A 267 -13.79 -12.89 26.89
CA GLN A 267 -13.62 -14.20 27.53
C GLN A 267 -12.90 -14.03 28.86
N SER A 268 -13.06 -15.00 29.76
CA SER A 268 -12.23 -15.07 30.96
C SER A 268 -10.85 -15.66 30.60
N ALA A 269 -9.80 -15.24 31.31
CA ALA A 269 -8.48 -15.85 31.20
C ALA A 269 -8.52 -17.37 31.47
N GLY A 270 -9.43 -17.80 32.34
CA GLY A 270 -9.75 -19.20 32.61
C GLY A 270 -10.09 -19.97 31.34
N TRP A 271 -11.17 -19.58 30.66
CA TRP A 271 -11.59 -20.25 29.44
C TRP A 271 -10.64 -20.05 28.26
N ASN A 272 -10.04 -18.86 28.14
CA ASN A 272 -9.16 -18.57 27.02
C ASN A 272 -7.78 -19.23 27.18
N MET A 273 -7.31 -19.54 28.39
CA MET A 273 -5.94 -20.02 28.59
C MET A 273 -5.84 -21.21 29.55
N ASP A 274 -6.44 -21.13 30.74
CA ASP A 274 -6.31 -22.18 31.77
C ASP A 274 -6.99 -23.50 31.33
N ALA A 275 -8.16 -23.41 30.71
CA ALA A 275 -8.87 -24.55 30.12
C ALA A 275 -8.09 -25.23 28.99
N LEU A 276 -7.11 -24.53 28.41
CA LEU A 276 -6.18 -25.04 27.41
C LEU A 276 -4.84 -25.47 28.02
N PHE A 277 -4.77 -25.69 29.33
CA PHE A 277 -3.56 -26.12 30.00
C PHE A 277 -2.33 -25.21 29.76
N ILE A 278 -2.54 -23.95 29.35
CA ILE A 278 -1.47 -22.97 29.14
C ILE A 278 -1.02 -22.49 30.51
N PRO A 279 0.26 -22.57 30.89
CA PRO A 279 0.69 -22.17 32.24
C PRO A 279 0.47 -20.67 32.48
N GLN A 280 0.18 -20.28 33.73
CA GLN A 280 -0.04 -18.87 34.09
C GLN A 280 1.22 -17.99 33.90
N SER A 281 2.41 -18.60 33.92
CA SER A 281 3.68 -17.92 33.64
C SER A 281 3.99 -17.78 32.14
N HIS A 282 3.09 -18.21 31.24
CA HIS A 282 3.34 -18.18 29.81
C HIS A 282 3.44 -16.74 29.28
N PRO A 283 4.44 -16.39 28.44
CA PRO A 283 4.62 -15.03 27.92
C PRO A 283 3.36 -14.44 27.27
N ALA A 284 2.61 -15.25 26.52
CA ALA A 284 1.37 -14.83 25.88
C ALA A 284 0.31 -14.25 26.83
N ARG A 285 0.38 -14.52 28.14
CA ARG A 285 -0.52 -13.95 29.16
C ARG A 285 -0.08 -12.57 29.67
N THR A 286 1.05 -12.06 29.20
CA THR A 286 1.53 -10.75 29.63
C THR A 286 0.66 -9.63 29.04
N MET A 287 0.61 -8.49 29.75
CA MET A 287 -0.01 -7.24 29.26
C MET A 287 0.66 -6.67 28.00
N GLN A 288 1.75 -7.28 27.52
CA GLN A 288 2.39 -6.90 26.27
C GLN A 288 1.80 -7.64 25.06
N ASP A 289 1.20 -8.81 25.28
CA ASP A 289 0.69 -9.70 24.23
C ASP A 289 -0.85 -9.81 24.23
N THR A 290 -1.50 -9.60 25.37
CA THR A 290 -2.96 -9.80 25.55
C THR A 290 -3.66 -8.54 26.03
N PHE A 291 -4.80 -8.22 25.40
CA PHE A 291 -5.69 -7.15 25.83
C PHE A 291 -6.59 -7.61 26.98
N TYR A 292 -6.18 -7.31 28.21
CA TYR A 292 -7.04 -7.42 29.38
C TYR A 292 -7.98 -6.22 29.49
N LEU A 293 -9.16 -6.45 30.06
CA LEU A 293 -10.22 -5.46 30.15
C LEU A 293 -10.21 -4.75 31.51
N ASP A 294 -10.51 -3.46 31.50
CA ASP A 294 -10.86 -2.71 32.70
C ASP A 294 -12.35 -2.91 33.06
N GLU A 295 -13.22 -3.07 32.05
CA GLU A 295 -14.66 -3.32 32.23
C GLU A 295 -15.18 -4.32 31.16
N PRO A 296 -15.69 -5.50 31.54
CA PRO A 296 -15.63 -6.09 32.89
C PRO A 296 -14.20 -6.55 33.23
N LYS A 297 -13.67 -6.10 34.38
CA LYS A 297 -12.36 -6.54 34.88
C LYS A 297 -12.32 -8.04 35.19
N GLU A 298 -13.41 -8.55 35.72
CA GLU A 298 -13.57 -9.93 36.17
C GLU A 298 -14.87 -10.50 35.60
N ILE A 299 -14.83 -11.78 35.22
CA ILE A 299 -15.94 -12.56 34.71
C ILE A 299 -16.16 -13.71 35.69
N ASP A 300 -17.42 -13.91 36.07
CA ASP A 300 -17.80 -14.96 37.01
C ASP A 300 -17.55 -16.35 36.41
N ILE A 301 -16.90 -17.22 37.18
CA ILE A 301 -16.58 -18.60 36.81
C ILE A 301 -16.99 -19.49 37.98
N PRO A 302 -17.73 -20.59 37.73
CA PRO A 302 -18.08 -21.56 38.75
C PRO A 302 -16.85 -22.06 39.53
N GLU A 303 -16.96 -22.14 40.86
CA GLU A 303 -15.83 -22.49 41.74
C GLU A 303 -15.29 -23.91 41.48
N ASP A 304 -16.16 -24.83 41.08
CA ASP A 304 -15.80 -26.19 40.67
C ASP A 304 -14.90 -26.21 39.43
N MET A 305 -15.12 -25.31 38.47
CA MET A 305 -14.24 -25.14 37.31
C MET A 305 -12.87 -24.56 37.70
N LEU A 306 -12.84 -23.63 38.65
CA LEU A 306 -11.59 -23.05 39.16
C LEU A 306 -10.79 -24.09 39.95
N ASP A 307 -11.45 -24.90 40.76
CA ASP A 307 -10.85 -26.04 41.46
C ASP A 307 -10.29 -27.08 40.48
N LEU A 308 -11.04 -27.40 39.43
CA LEU A 308 -10.62 -28.32 38.38
C LEU A 308 -9.35 -27.84 37.69
N TRP A 309 -9.32 -26.60 37.19
CA TRP A 309 -8.14 -26.05 36.53
C TRP A 309 -6.95 -25.97 37.49
N ALA A 310 -7.15 -25.58 38.75
CA ALA A 310 -6.08 -25.59 39.74
C ALA A 310 -5.49 -27.00 39.92
N SER A 311 -6.34 -28.02 40.08
CA SER A 311 -5.89 -29.41 40.26
C SER A 311 -5.11 -29.94 39.05
N VAL A 312 -5.59 -29.68 37.84
CA VAL A 312 -4.95 -30.08 36.57
C VAL A 312 -3.58 -29.40 36.42
N HIS A 313 -3.50 -28.09 36.66
CA HIS A 313 -2.25 -27.34 36.50
C HIS A 313 -1.24 -27.64 37.61
N GLU A 314 -1.67 -27.88 38.84
CA GLU A 314 -0.77 -28.11 39.97
C GLU A 314 -0.26 -29.56 40.02
N SER A 315 -1.14 -30.54 39.78
CA SER A 315 -0.84 -31.96 40.02
C SER A 315 -1.14 -32.88 38.84
N GLY A 316 -1.71 -32.37 37.74
CA GLY A 316 -2.09 -33.17 36.57
C GLY A 316 -3.45 -33.86 36.67
N HIS A 317 -4.15 -33.71 37.80
CA HIS A 317 -5.42 -34.40 38.07
C HIS A 317 -5.28 -35.92 37.86
N ASP A 318 -6.30 -36.56 37.31
CA ASP A 318 -6.35 -37.99 37.00
C ASP A 318 -5.79 -38.36 35.61
N THR A 319 -5.16 -37.41 34.91
CA THR A 319 -4.73 -37.60 33.50
C THR A 319 -3.44 -38.40 33.31
N GLY A 320 -2.79 -38.78 34.41
CA GLY A 320 -1.44 -39.36 34.41
C GLY A 320 -0.31 -38.35 34.15
N SER A 321 -0.65 -37.06 33.98
CA SER A 321 0.31 -35.95 33.95
C SER A 321 0.81 -35.60 35.36
N LEU A 322 1.95 -34.91 35.44
CA LEU A 322 2.46 -34.33 36.69
C LEU A 322 1.98 -32.88 36.90
N GLY A 323 1.20 -32.34 35.96
CA GLY A 323 0.90 -30.92 35.91
C GLY A 323 2.13 -30.06 35.62
N TRP A 324 2.02 -28.76 35.83
CA TRP A 324 3.12 -27.81 35.77
C TRP A 324 3.92 -27.73 37.08
N GLY A 325 3.36 -28.22 38.19
CA GLY A 325 4.01 -28.22 39.50
C GLY A 325 4.20 -26.82 40.11
N ALA A 326 3.53 -25.81 39.56
CA ALA A 326 3.53 -24.43 40.05
C ALA A 326 2.17 -24.11 40.69
N LYS A 327 2.17 -23.24 41.70
CA LYS A 327 0.95 -22.80 42.38
C LYS A 327 0.02 -22.07 41.39
N PHE A 328 -1.26 -22.44 41.39
CA PHE A 328 -2.28 -21.85 40.53
C PHE A 328 -3.01 -20.70 41.23
N ASP A 329 -3.19 -19.57 40.53
CA ASP A 329 -3.95 -18.43 41.00
C ASP A 329 -5.34 -18.39 40.35
N LYS A 330 -6.39 -18.69 41.12
CA LYS A 330 -7.78 -18.69 40.65
C LYS A 330 -8.30 -17.29 40.29
N GLU A 331 -7.75 -16.24 40.90
CA GLU A 331 -8.19 -14.87 40.62
C GLU A 331 -7.70 -14.41 39.24
N GLU A 332 -6.54 -14.88 38.80
CA GLU A 332 -6.06 -14.63 37.43
C GLU A 332 -7.02 -15.22 36.40
N SER A 333 -7.58 -16.42 36.63
CA SER A 333 -8.54 -17.07 35.74
C SER A 333 -9.85 -16.28 35.56
N LYS A 334 -10.22 -15.44 36.52
CA LYS A 334 -11.45 -14.62 36.45
C LYS A 334 -11.25 -13.37 35.60
N ARG A 335 -10.02 -12.94 35.31
CA ARG A 335 -9.78 -11.69 34.58
C ARG A 335 -10.42 -11.70 33.19
N GLY A 336 -11.12 -10.62 32.86
CA GLY A 336 -11.69 -10.39 31.54
C GLY A 336 -10.61 -10.00 30.53
N LEU A 337 -10.66 -10.59 29.35
CA LEU A 337 -9.79 -10.27 28.23
C LEU A 337 -10.56 -10.31 26.90
N LEU A 338 -9.98 -9.69 25.86
CA LEU A 338 -10.38 -9.96 24.48
C LEU A 338 -9.71 -11.25 24.04
N ARG A 339 -10.49 -12.19 23.49
CA ARG A 339 -9.98 -13.51 23.10
C ARG A 339 -8.78 -13.41 22.17
N THR A 340 -7.72 -14.15 22.50
CA THR A 340 -6.47 -14.15 21.74
C THR A 340 -6.46 -15.16 20.59
N HIS A 341 -7.40 -16.12 20.64
CA HIS A 341 -7.63 -17.16 19.65
C HIS A 341 -9.06 -17.69 19.77
N THR A 342 -9.54 -18.38 18.74
CA THR A 342 -10.90 -18.95 18.70
C THR A 342 -11.03 -20.28 19.48
N THR A 343 -9.93 -20.85 19.97
CA THR A 343 -9.86 -22.16 20.65
C THR A 343 -10.69 -22.22 21.93
N VAL A 344 -10.91 -21.06 22.54
CA VAL A 344 -11.84 -20.91 23.66
C VAL A 344 -13.24 -21.43 23.33
N ASN A 345 -13.71 -21.23 22.10
CA ASN A 345 -15.05 -21.68 21.68
C ASN A 345 -15.09 -23.20 21.51
N THR A 346 -14.04 -23.80 20.94
CA THR A 346 -13.97 -25.25 20.73
C THR A 346 -13.83 -26.01 22.05
N VAL A 347 -13.07 -25.47 23.01
CA VAL A 347 -12.95 -26.08 24.35
C VAL A 347 -14.26 -25.99 25.13
N LYS A 348 -14.96 -24.84 25.07
CA LYS A 348 -16.31 -24.72 25.64
C LYS A 348 -17.28 -25.72 25.01
N HIS A 349 -17.23 -25.88 23.69
CA HIS A 349 -18.08 -26.83 22.98
C HIS A 349 -17.82 -28.28 23.45
N ILE A 350 -16.57 -28.66 23.68
CA ILE A 350 -16.20 -29.97 24.24
C ILE A 350 -16.72 -30.11 25.67
N ALA A 351 -16.54 -29.10 26.51
CA ALA A 351 -17.02 -29.13 27.91
C ALA A 351 -18.55 -29.32 28.00
N GLU A 352 -19.30 -28.75 27.06
CA GLU A 352 -20.76 -28.90 26.97
C GLU A 352 -21.19 -30.25 26.34
N ASN A 353 -20.33 -30.87 25.53
CA ASN A 353 -20.64 -32.07 24.74
C ASN A 353 -19.56 -33.16 24.82
N PRO A 354 -19.10 -33.59 26.01
CA PRO A 354 -17.87 -34.38 26.15
C PRO A 354 -17.95 -35.80 25.57
N GLU A 355 -19.15 -36.34 25.41
CA GLU A 355 -19.39 -37.71 24.90
C GLU A 355 -20.06 -37.73 23.51
N ILE A 356 -20.16 -36.58 22.82
CA ILE A 356 -20.86 -36.48 21.54
C ILE A 356 -19.83 -36.30 20.42
N PRO A 357 -19.73 -37.25 19.46
CA PRO A 357 -18.80 -37.10 18.34
C PRO A 357 -19.17 -35.88 17.52
N CYS A 358 -18.22 -34.96 17.31
CA CYS A 358 -18.47 -33.73 16.58
C CYS A 358 -17.29 -33.32 15.70
N ARG A 359 -17.64 -32.60 14.64
CA ARG A 359 -16.70 -31.93 13.74
C ARG A 359 -17.19 -30.51 13.61
N VAL A 360 -16.53 -29.59 14.29
CA VAL A 360 -16.94 -28.18 14.31
C VAL A 360 -15.82 -27.27 13.87
N PHE A 361 -16.20 -26.14 13.29
CA PHE A 361 -15.27 -25.07 12.92
C PHE A 361 -15.86 -23.73 13.32
N GLY A 362 -15.01 -22.73 13.51
CA GLY A 362 -15.40 -21.36 13.75
C GLY A 362 -14.51 -20.41 12.98
N ILE A 363 -15.10 -19.31 12.52
CA ILE A 363 -14.36 -18.19 11.91
C ILE A 363 -14.67 -16.97 12.75
N GLY A 364 -13.65 -16.38 13.37
CA GLY A 364 -13.88 -15.31 14.32
C GLY A 364 -12.73 -14.34 14.43
N ARG A 365 -13.05 -13.07 14.71
CA ARG A 365 -12.04 -12.05 15.04
C ARG A 365 -11.38 -12.37 16.38
N VAL A 366 -10.08 -12.22 16.45
CA VAL A 366 -9.23 -12.41 17.62
C VAL A 366 -8.33 -11.20 17.79
N PHE A 367 -7.86 -10.99 19.02
CA PHE A 367 -7.19 -9.76 19.42
C PHE A 367 -5.87 -10.08 20.10
N ARG A 368 -4.78 -9.49 19.62
CA ARG A 368 -3.43 -9.64 20.20
C ARG A 368 -2.75 -8.29 20.21
N GLN A 369 -1.98 -8.01 21.25
CA GLN A 369 -1.25 -6.76 21.35
C GLN A 369 0.05 -6.83 20.54
N GLU A 370 -0.08 -7.03 19.23
CA GLU A 370 1.04 -7.09 18.31
C GLU A 370 1.29 -5.72 17.66
N THR A 371 2.56 -5.44 17.33
CA THR A 371 2.90 -4.20 16.62
C THR A 371 2.44 -4.33 15.17
N ILE A 372 1.71 -3.33 14.68
CA ILE A 372 1.25 -3.30 13.28
C ILE A 372 2.44 -3.33 12.33
N ASP A 373 2.53 -4.37 11.51
CA ASP A 373 3.52 -4.50 10.46
C ASP A 373 2.90 -5.08 9.17
N ARG A 374 3.71 -5.57 8.24
CA ARG A 374 3.25 -6.12 6.95
C ARG A 374 2.54 -7.47 7.08
N THR A 375 2.67 -8.13 8.22
CA THR A 375 2.28 -9.52 8.50
C THR A 375 1.42 -9.66 9.75
N HIS A 376 1.42 -8.67 10.64
CA HIS A 376 0.74 -8.69 11.93
C HIS A 376 -0.20 -7.50 12.09
N LEU A 377 -1.39 -7.79 12.62
CA LEU A 377 -2.41 -6.84 12.99
C LEU A 377 -2.88 -7.13 14.42
N PRO A 378 -3.22 -6.09 15.22
CA PRO A 378 -3.75 -6.29 16.56
C PRO A 378 -5.11 -7.00 16.58
N GLU A 379 -5.84 -6.92 15.48
CA GLU A 379 -7.11 -7.59 15.25
C GLU A 379 -7.09 -8.28 13.89
N PHE A 380 -7.44 -9.56 13.86
CA PHE A 380 -7.46 -10.38 12.66
C PHE A 380 -8.42 -11.56 12.84
N HIS A 381 -8.74 -12.31 11.78
CA HIS A 381 -9.65 -13.44 11.83
C HIS A 381 -8.87 -14.75 11.94
N GLN A 382 -9.26 -15.57 12.90
CA GLN A 382 -8.78 -16.94 13.01
C GLN A 382 -9.85 -17.89 12.49
N ILE A 383 -9.42 -18.84 11.68
CA ILE A 383 -10.20 -20.01 11.28
C ILE A 383 -9.72 -21.16 12.14
N GLU A 384 -10.64 -21.83 12.78
CA GLU A 384 -10.34 -22.92 13.69
C GLU A 384 -11.34 -24.04 13.55
N GLY A 385 -10.93 -25.25 13.90
CA GLY A 385 -11.88 -26.31 14.14
C GLY A 385 -11.29 -27.49 14.89
N ILE A 386 -12.18 -28.40 15.24
CA ILE A 386 -11.87 -29.64 15.92
C ILE A 386 -12.58 -30.83 15.26
N ILE A 387 -11.94 -32.00 15.37
CA ILE A 387 -12.54 -33.31 15.14
C ILE A 387 -12.44 -34.04 16.48
N HIS A 388 -13.59 -34.26 17.11
CA HIS A 388 -13.72 -34.93 18.40
C HIS A 388 -14.50 -36.23 18.20
N GLU A 389 -13.79 -37.35 18.19
CA GLU A 389 -14.38 -38.68 17.98
C GLU A 389 -13.43 -39.77 18.49
N PRO A 390 -13.91 -40.97 18.87
CA PRO A 390 -13.08 -42.02 19.49
C PRO A 390 -11.85 -42.45 18.68
N ASN A 391 -11.93 -42.35 17.34
CA ASN A 391 -10.90 -42.81 16.41
C ASN A 391 -10.11 -41.64 15.78
N ALA A 392 -10.25 -40.42 16.32
CA ALA A 392 -9.49 -39.28 15.84
C ALA A 392 -7.99 -39.52 15.99
N SER A 393 -7.22 -39.12 14.97
CA SER A 393 -5.78 -39.40 14.91
C SER A 393 -5.04 -38.36 14.07
N LEU A 394 -3.72 -38.27 14.27
CA LEU A 394 -2.88 -37.32 13.54
C LEU A 394 -2.96 -37.50 12.00
N PRO A 395 -2.96 -38.74 11.43
CA PRO A 395 -3.17 -38.92 10.00
C PRO A 395 -4.50 -38.37 9.50
N MET A 396 -5.57 -38.50 10.30
CA MET A 396 -6.88 -37.93 9.98
C MET A 396 -6.82 -36.41 9.92
N LEU A 397 -6.22 -35.77 10.94
CA LEU A 397 -6.00 -34.32 10.98
C LEU A 397 -5.23 -33.82 9.75
N ILE A 398 -4.09 -34.45 9.44
CA ILE A 398 -3.28 -34.10 8.28
C ILE A 398 -4.07 -34.25 6.98
N SER A 399 -4.83 -35.34 6.82
CA SER A 399 -5.64 -35.59 5.63
C SER A 399 -6.75 -34.54 5.47
N THR A 400 -7.44 -34.17 6.57
CA THR A 400 -8.45 -33.11 6.60
C THR A 400 -7.85 -31.79 6.15
N LEU A 401 -6.70 -31.39 6.72
CA LEU A 401 -6.03 -30.14 6.37
C LEU A 401 -5.57 -30.11 4.92
N LYS A 402 -4.98 -31.20 4.42
CA LYS A 402 -4.61 -31.35 3.00
C LYS A 402 -5.83 -31.23 2.08
N THR A 403 -6.95 -31.82 2.47
CA THR A 403 -8.21 -31.77 1.70
C THR A 403 -8.76 -30.34 1.67
N PHE A 404 -8.75 -29.64 2.80
CA PHE A 404 -9.16 -28.24 2.90
C PHE A 404 -8.34 -27.34 1.96
N TYR A 405 -7.01 -27.37 2.07
CA TYR A 405 -6.15 -26.53 1.23
C TYR A 405 -6.24 -26.90 -0.26
N SER A 406 -6.40 -28.19 -0.59
CA SER A 406 -6.64 -28.63 -1.96
C SER A 406 -7.94 -28.05 -2.54
N LYS A 407 -9.05 -28.04 -1.76
CA LYS A 407 -10.31 -27.37 -2.14
C LYS A 407 -10.16 -25.85 -2.27
N MET A 408 -9.24 -25.24 -1.52
CA MET A 408 -8.89 -23.82 -1.66
C MET A 408 -8.02 -23.52 -2.90
N GLY A 409 -7.53 -24.55 -3.60
CA GLY A 409 -6.69 -24.42 -4.81
C GLY A 409 -5.19 -24.62 -4.57
N TYR A 410 -4.79 -25.08 -3.38
CA TYR A 410 -3.40 -25.23 -2.97
C TYR A 410 -3.11 -26.67 -2.51
N PRO A 411 -2.86 -27.61 -3.45
CA PRO A 411 -2.69 -29.03 -3.13
C PRO A 411 -1.34 -29.38 -2.49
N ASP A 412 -0.32 -28.54 -2.69
CA ASP A 412 1.03 -28.76 -2.19
C ASP A 412 1.15 -28.34 -0.72
N VAL A 413 0.80 -29.27 0.16
CA VAL A 413 0.76 -29.07 1.62
C VAL A 413 1.72 -30.02 2.32
N ARG A 414 2.52 -29.49 3.24
CA ARG A 414 3.36 -30.27 4.15
C ARG A 414 3.07 -29.90 5.60
N VAL A 415 3.47 -30.80 6.50
CA VAL A 415 3.41 -30.57 7.94
C VAL A 415 4.78 -30.78 8.54
N ARG A 416 5.14 -29.97 9.54
CA ARG A 416 6.36 -30.11 10.32
C ARG A 416 6.04 -30.17 11.82
N PRO A 417 6.80 -30.91 12.63
CA PRO A 417 6.64 -30.87 14.08
C PRO A 417 6.79 -29.44 14.61
N ALA A 418 5.94 -29.11 15.58
CA ALA A 418 5.92 -27.82 16.27
C ALA A 418 5.67 -28.03 17.77
N TYR A 419 5.53 -26.95 18.52
CA TYR A 419 5.16 -27.01 19.93
C TYR A 419 4.02 -26.02 20.21
N PHE A 420 2.90 -26.52 20.71
CA PHE A 420 1.83 -25.72 21.30
C PHE A 420 1.48 -26.30 22.68
N PRO A 421 1.25 -25.46 23.71
CA PRO A 421 1.08 -25.95 25.08
C PRO A 421 -0.09 -26.93 25.28
N TYR A 422 -1.16 -26.77 24.49
CA TYR A 422 -2.40 -27.55 24.58
C TYR A 422 -2.44 -28.78 23.66
N THR A 423 -1.43 -29.03 22.82
CA THR A 423 -1.45 -30.18 21.90
C THR A 423 -0.20 -31.06 21.97
N GLU A 424 -0.42 -32.38 21.94
CA GLU A 424 0.63 -33.40 21.85
C GLU A 424 0.09 -34.61 21.05
N PRO A 425 0.61 -34.91 19.85
CA PRO A 425 1.65 -34.18 19.12
C PRO A 425 1.16 -32.86 18.50
N SER A 426 2.11 -31.95 18.30
CA SER A 426 1.92 -30.63 17.67
C SER A 426 2.59 -30.56 16.30
N VAL A 427 1.92 -29.95 15.31
CA VAL A 427 2.42 -29.75 13.95
C VAL A 427 2.06 -28.35 13.42
N GLU A 428 2.90 -27.82 12.53
CA GLU A 428 2.61 -26.64 11.74
C GLU A 428 2.33 -27.03 10.28
N VAL A 429 1.37 -26.34 9.66
CA VAL A 429 0.96 -26.58 8.28
C VAL A 429 1.56 -25.52 7.37
N GLU A 430 2.21 -25.99 6.32
CA GLU A 430 2.82 -25.13 5.31
C GLU A 430 2.30 -25.45 3.92
N VAL A 431 2.05 -24.40 3.15
CA VAL A 431 1.57 -24.47 1.76
C VAL A 431 2.65 -23.93 0.82
N TYR A 432 2.86 -24.59 -0.31
CA TYR A 432 3.81 -24.14 -1.31
C TYR A 432 3.20 -23.04 -2.20
N TRP A 433 3.84 -21.87 -2.23
CA TRP A 433 3.39 -20.71 -3.00
C TRP A 433 4.59 -19.88 -3.47
N ARG A 434 4.59 -19.47 -4.75
CA ARG A 434 5.65 -18.67 -5.40
C ARG A 434 7.08 -19.18 -5.14
N GLY A 435 7.28 -20.51 -5.15
CA GLY A 435 8.59 -21.11 -4.95
C GLY A 435 9.05 -21.24 -3.48
N LYS A 436 8.20 -20.90 -2.51
CA LYS A 436 8.49 -20.93 -1.07
C LYS A 436 7.41 -21.68 -0.31
N TRP A 437 7.77 -22.22 0.84
CA TRP A 437 6.82 -22.79 1.80
C TRP A 437 6.38 -21.69 2.77
N LEU A 438 5.07 -21.47 2.85
CA LEU A 438 4.46 -20.47 3.71
C LEU A 438 3.69 -21.16 4.84
N GLU A 439 3.98 -20.78 6.08
CA GLU A 439 3.28 -21.26 7.26
C GLU A 439 1.91 -20.59 7.41
N LEU A 440 0.85 -21.39 7.42
CA LEU A 440 -0.52 -20.89 7.50
C LEU A 440 -1.19 -21.13 8.86
N GLY A 441 -0.71 -22.06 9.66
CA GLY A 441 -1.28 -22.29 10.98
C GLY A 441 -0.72 -23.48 11.73
N GLY A 442 -1.14 -23.60 12.98
CA GLY A 442 -0.82 -24.70 13.88
C GLY A 442 -1.95 -25.74 13.92
N ALA A 443 -1.60 -26.98 14.18
CA ALA A 443 -2.53 -28.07 14.37
C ALA A 443 -1.95 -29.12 15.33
N GLY A 444 -2.79 -29.94 15.93
CA GLY A 444 -2.31 -31.01 16.81
C GLY A 444 -3.46 -31.81 17.40
N ILE A 445 -3.13 -32.72 18.31
CA ILE A 445 -4.13 -33.43 19.12
C ILE A 445 -4.13 -32.80 20.50
N PHE A 446 -5.28 -32.40 21.03
CA PHE A 446 -5.34 -31.85 22.38
C PHE A 446 -4.76 -32.84 23.38
N ARG A 447 -4.05 -32.26 24.33
CA ARG A 447 -3.48 -32.97 25.46
C ARG A 447 -4.59 -33.55 26.36
N PRO A 448 -4.35 -34.71 27.01
CA PRO A 448 -5.24 -35.26 28.02
C PRO A 448 -5.65 -34.25 29.09
N GLU A 449 -4.71 -33.39 29.51
CA GLU A 449 -4.94 -32.33 30.50
C GLU A 449 -5.99 -31.27 30.06
N VAL A 450 -6.34 -31.22 28.78
CA VAL A 450 -7.38 -30.34 28.24
C VAL A 450 -8.73 -31.06 28.18
N THR A 451 -8.76 -32.32 27.76
CA THR A 451 -10.02 -33.01 27.42
C THR A 451 -10.57 -33.89 28.55
N GLU A 452 -9.71 -34.63 29.25
CA GLU A 452 -10.13 -35.59 30.28
C GLU A 452 -10.77 -34.90 31.49
N PRO A 453 -10.26 -33.76 32.00
CA PRO A 453 -10.93 -33.02 33.08
C PRO A 453 -12.33 -32.53 32.70
N LEU A 454 -12.59 -32.33 31.40
CA LEU A 454 -13.89 -31.93 30.87
C LEU A 454 -14.83 -33.13 30.63
N GLY A 455 -14.39 -34.34 30.97
CA GLY A 455 -15.17 -35.57 30.85
C GLY A 455 -14.99 -36.31 29.54
N SER A 456 -13.98 -35.98 28.73
CA SER A 456 -13.74 -36.65 27.44
C SER A 456 -12.37 -37.31 27.35
N GLU A 457 -12.36 -38.64 27.24
CA GLU A 457 -11.15 -39.46 26.98
C GLU A 457 -10.87 -39.61 25.47
N TRP A 458 -11.70 -39.05 24.60
CA TRP A 458 -11.52 -39.19 23.16
C TRP A 458 -10.46 -38.21 22.64
N PRO A 459 -9.62 -38.64 21.67
CA PRO A 459 -8.70 -37.72 21.04
C PRO A 459 -9.46 -36.57 20.34
N VAL A 460 -8.94 -35.35 20.49
CA VAL A 460 -9.48 -34.18 19.80
C VAL A 460 -8.40 -33.62 18.88
N CYS A 461 -8.59 -33.79 17.59
CA CYS A 461 -7.71 -33.16 16.60
C CYS A 461 -8.15 -31.71 16.41
N ALA A 462 -7.25 -30.75 16.64
CA ALA A 462 -7.52 -29.32 16.53
C ALA A 462 -6.60 -28.66 15.50
N TRP A 463 -7.06 -27.59 14.86
CA TRP A 463 -6.23 -26.72 14.02
C TRP A 463 -6.71 -25.28 14.11
N GLY A 464 -5.76 -24.35 13.96
CA GLY A 464 -6.01 -22.92 13.90
C GLY A 464 -5.11 -22.27 12.87
N MET A 465 -5.69 -21.46 11.99
CA MET A 465 -4.97 -20.75 10.93
C MET A 465 -5.45 -19.31 10.84
N GLY A 466 -4.53 -18.38 10.54
CA GLY A 466 -4.87 -16.98 10.30
C GLY A 466 -5.52 -16.81 8.94
N LEU A 467 -6.74 -16.27 8.90
CA LEU A 467 -7.48 -16.06 7.66
C LEU A 467 -6.78 -15.06 6.75
N GLU A 468 -6.15 -14.03 7.32
CA GLU A 468 -5.47 -12.99 6.59
C GLU A 468 -4.24 -13.51 5.84
N ARG A 469 -3.49 -14.47 6.41
CA ARG A 469 -2.39 -15.13 5.68
C ARG A 469 -2.91 -15.91 4.47
N LEU A 470 -4.05 -16.58 4.63
CA LEU A 470 -4.73 -17.25 3.52
C LEU A 470 -5.26 -16.23 2.49
N ALA A 471 -5.79 -15.09 2.95
CA ALA A 471 -6.28 -14.01 2.11
C ALA A 471 -5.16 -13.38 1.28
N MET A 472 -3.98 -13.13 1.86
CA MET A 472 -2.81 -12.65 1.13
C MET A 472 -2.43 -13.61 -0.01
N LEU A 473 -2.49 -14.91 0.24
CA LEU A 473 -2.17 -15.95 -0.74
C LEU A 473 -3.23 -16.09 -1.85
N VAL A 474 -4.52 -15.90 -1.52
CA VAL A 474 -5.64 -15.94 -2.50
C VAL A 474 -5.74 -14.65 -3.32
N LEU A 475 -5.51 -13.49 -2.70
CA LEU A 475 -5.61 -12.18 -3.33
C LEU A 475 -4.28 -11.66 -3.89
N GLU A 476 -3.21 -12.46 -3.75
CA GLU A 476 -1.87 -12.14 -4.22
C GLU A 476 -1.27 -10.84 -3.64
N LEU A 477 -1.53 -10.59 -2.36
CA LEU A 477 -1.09 -9.39 -1.64
C LEU A 477 0.24 -9.62 -0.90
N ASP A 478 1.09 -8.60 -0.88
CA ASP A 478 2.38 -8.62 -0.17
C ASP A 478 2.35 -7.90 1.20
N ASP A 479 1.22 -7.30 1.57
CA ASP A 479 1.02 -6.57 2.82
C ASP A 479 -0.42 -6.78 3.33
N ILE A 480 -0.55 -7.29 4.55
CA ILE A 480 -1.83 -7.58 5.20
C ILE A 480 -2.70 -6.33 5.38
N ARG A 481 -2.08 -5.15 5.57
CA ARG A 481 -2.77 -3.89 5.87
C ARG A 481 -3.62 -3.43 4.70
N GLU A 482 -3.25 -3.84 3.49
CA GLU A 482 -4.02 -3.60 2.29
C GLU A 482 -5.45 -4.14 2.43
N LEU A 483 -5.67 -5.27 3.10
CA LEU A 483 -7.01 -5.86 3.26
C LEU A 483 -8.02 -4.95 3.95
N TYR A 484 -7.56 -3.96 4.73
CA TYR A 484 -8.40 -3.08 5.54
C TYR A 484 -8.32 -1.61 5.13
N GLN A 485 -7.62 -1.31 4.03
CA GLN A 485 -7.59 0.05 3.50
C GLN A 485 -8.93 0.39 2.83
N PRO A 486 -9.54 1.55 3.17
CA PRO A 486 -10.82 1.97 2.58
C PRO A 486 -10.64 2.56 1.16
N ASP A 487 -9.95 1.83 0.28
CA ASP A 487 -9.77 2.22 -1.12
C ASP A 487 -10.91 1.64 -1.97
N LEU A 488 -11.95 2.44 -2.18
CA LEU A 488 -13.14 2.05 -2.93
C LEU A 488 -12.84 1.78 -4.41
N GLU A 489 -11.90 2.49 -5.01
CA GLU A 489 -11.53 2.28 -6.43
C GLU A 489 -10.89 0.90 -6.57
N ARG A 490 -9.97 0.56 -5.68
CA ARG A 490 -9.34 -0.76 -5.66
C ARG A 490 -10.35 -1.86 -5.34
N LEU A 491 -11.16 -1.71 -4.29
CA LEU A 491 -12.22 -2.67 -3.93
C LEU A 491 -13.20 -2.91 -5.09
N SER A 492 -13.53 -1.86 -5.86
CA SER A 492 -14.39 -1.99 -7.04
C SER A 492 -13.77 -2.76 -8.20
N ARG A 493 -12.43 -2.85 -8.26
CA ARG A 493 -11.67 -3.55 -9.31
C ARG A 493 -11.20 -4.94 -8.90
N MET A 494 -11.22 -5.27 -7.60
CA MET A 494 -10.78 -6.58 -7.12
C MET A 494 -11.59 -7.74 -7.72
N PRO A 495 -10.94 -8.90 -7.96
CA PRO A 495 -11.61 -10.07 -8.52
C PRO A 495 -12.69 -10.60 -7.58
N ILE A 496 -13.72 -11.21 -8.17
CA ILE A 496 -14.75 -11.94 -7.43
C ILE A 496 -14.15 -13.30 -7.05
N LEU A 497 -14.13 -13.61 -5.75
CA LEU A 497 -13.55 -14.83 -5.18
C LEU A 497 -14.51 -16.01 -5.12
#